data_AF-A0A364JUN1-F1
#
_entry.id   AF-A0A364JUN1-F1
#
_cell.length_a   1.000
_cell.length_b   1.000
_cell.length_c   1.000
_cell.angle_alpha   90.00
_cell.angle_beta   90.00
_cell.angle_gamma   90.00
#
_symmetry.space_group_name_H-M   'P 1'
#
loop_
_entity.id
_entity.type
_entity.pdbx_description
1 polymer ?
#
loop_
_entity_poly.entity_id
_entity_poly.type
_entity_poly.pdbx_seq_one_letter_code
_entity_poly.pdbx_strand_id
1 'polypeptide(L)' 'MIYPVQDNHGNRIGTIIMEKGNAPEARWVAYSQHDERESFSSWEAARNWLENKAGMNS' A
#
# COMPACT_ATOMS: atom_id res chain seq x y z
N MET A 1 0.81 -7.97 9.42
CA MET A 1 1.91 -7.02 9.69
C MET A 1 1.56 -5.69 9.03
N ILE A 2 1.92 -4.56 9.63
CA ILE A 2 1.55 -3.20 9.15
C ILE A 2 2.84 -2.48 8.72
N TYR A 3 2.82 -1.89 7.53
CA TYR A 3 3.93 -1.21 6.89
C TYR A 3 3.50 0.22 6.49
N PRO A 4 3.83 1.25 7.27
CA PRO A 4 3.59 2.63 6.84
C PRO A 4 4.43 2.94 5.60
N VAL A 5 3.84 3.63 4.63
CA VAL A 5 4.54 4.08 3.42
C VAL A 5 4.68 5.59 3.46
N GLN A 6 5.89 6.07 3.21
CA GLN A 6 6.25 7.48 3.22
C GLN A 6 6.86 7.87 1.87
N ASP A 7 6.69 9.12 1.49
CA ASP A 7 7.40 9.75 0.38
C ASP A 7 8.88 10.01 0.73
N ASN A 8 9.63 10.54 -0.24
CA ASN A 8 11.04 10.90 -0.06
C ASN A 8 11.25 12.08 0.91
N HIS A 9 10.19 12.79 1.28
CA HIS A 9 10.19 13.90 2.23
C HIS A 9 9.80 13.47 3.65
N GLY A 10 9.45 12.18 3.84
CA GLY A 10 8.99 11.62 5.11
C GLY A 10 7.48 11.82 5.37
N ASN A 11 6.74 12.40 4.42
CA ASN A 11 5.28 12.47 4.54
C ASN A 11 4.70 11.08 4.32
N ARG A 12 3.83 10.65 5.23
CA ARG A 12 3.06 9.42 5.02
C ARG A 12 2.21 9.58 3.76
N ILE A 13 2.17 8.57 2.90
CA ILE A 13 1.30 8.52 1.71
C ILE A 13 0.30 7.36 1.78
N GLY A 14 0.49 6.45 2.72
CA GLY A 14 -0.46 5.38 2.97
C GLY A 14 0.05 4.34 3.95
N THR A 15 -0.57 3.17 3.94
CA THR A 15 -0.19 2.02 4.76
C THR A 15 -0.49 0.74 4.01
N ILE A 16 0.47 -0.17 4.03
CA ILE A 16 0.29 -1.51 3.48
C ILE A 16 0.17 -2.48 4.65
N ILE A 17 -0.81 -3.36 4.63
CA ILE A 17 -0.92 -4.47 5.57
C ILE A 17 -0.76 -5.77 4.82
N MET A 18 -0.06 -6.73 5.43
CA MET A 18 -0.07 -8.11 4.97
C MET A 18 -1.22 -8.83 5.70
N GLU A 19 -2.27 -9.17 4.95
CA GLU A 19 -3.34 -10.03 5.41
C GLU A 19 -2.95 -11.49 5.17
N LYS A 20 -2.68 -12.22 6.25
CA LYS A 20 -2.61 -13.68 6.23
C LYS A 20 -4.03 -14.22 6.34
N GLY A 21 -4.74 -14.24 5.22
CA GLY A 21 -6.07 -14.86 5.13
C GLY A 21 -6.00 -16.38 4.97
N ASN A 22 -7.17 -17.04 5.01
CA ASN A 22 -7.35 -18.47 4.67
C ASN A 22 -7.12 -18.79 3.16
N ALA A 23 -6.78 -17.79 2.36
CA ALA A 23 -6.42 -17.99 0.96
C ALA A 23 -4.96 -18.47 0.85
N PRO A 24 -4.63 -19.32 -0.14
CA PRO A 24 -3.27 -19.87 -0.28
C PRO A 24 -2.19 -18.82 -0.57
N GLU A 25 -2.58 -17.59 -0.91
CA GLU A 25 -1.68 -16.51 -1.32
C GLU A 25 -1.72 -15.37 -0.29
N ALA A 26 -0.55 -14.90 0.15
CA ALA A 26 -0.45 -13.73 0.99
C ALA A 26 -0.96 -12.50 0.21
N ARG A 27 -1.94 -11.78 0.76
CA ARG A 27 -2.48 -10.56 0.15
C ARG A 27 -1.92 -9.32 0.83
N TRP A 28 -1.44 -8.39 0.01
CA TRP A 28 -0.98 -7.07 0.44
C TRP A 28 -2.10 -6.07 0.22
N VAL A 29 -2.57 -5.43 1.28
CA VAL A 29 -3.65 -4.45 1.19
C VAL A 29 -3.09 -3.07 1.45
N ALA A 30 -3.23 -2.17 0.48
CA ALA A 30 -2.88 -0.77 0.63
C ALA A 30 -4.09 0.04 1.08
N TYR A 31 -3.84 1.00 1.96
CA TYR A 31 -4.74 2.04 2.41
C TYR A 31 -4.13 3.39 2.06
N SER A 32 -4.80 4.17 1.21
CA SER A 32 -4.40 5.54 0.90
C SER A 32 -4.78 6.49 2.04
N GLN A 33 -4.29 7.72 2.00
CA GLN A 33 -4.71 8.76 2.95
C GLN A 33 -6.16 9.22 2.77
N HIS A 34 -6.78 8.92 1.63
CA HIS A 34 -8.16 9.28 1.30
C HIS A 34 -9.15 8.15 1.59
N ASP A 35 -8.81 7.26 2.54
CA ASP A 35 -9.60 6.08 2.92
C ASP A 35 -9.88 5.08 1.78
N GLU A 36 -9.14 5.18 0.67
CA GLU A 36 -9.22 4.19 -0.40
C GLU A 36 -8.42 2.95 -0.03
N ARG A 37 -8.97 1.79 -0.34
CA ARG A 37 -8.37 0.49 -0.05
C ARG A 37 -8.33 -0.35 -1.31
N GLU A 38 -7.17 -0.97 -1.57
CA GLU A 38 -7.00 -1.90 -2.68
C GLU A 38 -6.10 -3.09 -2.29
N SER A 39 -6.30 -4.24 -2.92
CA SER A 39 -5.57 -5.48 -2.61
C SER A 39 -4.69 -5.96 -3.76
N PHE A 40 -3.49 -6.43 -3.43
CA PHE A 40 -2.41 -6.74 -4.37
C PHE A 40 -1.73 -8.07 -4.03
N SER A 41 -1.17 -8.70 -5.06
CA SER A 41 -0.39 -9.94 -4.95
C SER A 41 1.05 -9.71 -4.47
N SER A 42 1.56 -8.48 -4.55
CA SER A 42 2.90 -8.12 -4.06
C SER A 42 2.92 -6.79 -3.29
N TRP A 43 3.93 -6.63 -2.43
CA TRP A 43 4.14 -5.38 -1.71
C TRP A 43 4.55 -4.24 -2.65
N GLU A 44 5.35 -4.52 -3.69
CA GLU A 44 5.73 -3.49 -4.67
C GLU A 44 4.52 -2.94 -5.44
N ALA A 45 3.56 -3.78 -5.80
CA ALA A 45 2.34 -3.33 -6.49
C ALA A 45 1.49 -2.43 -5.58
N ALA A 46 1.37 -2.79 -4.30
CA ALA A 46 0.71 -1.97 -3.29
C ALA A 46 1.41 -0.62 -3.06
N ARG A 47 2.75 -0.60 -3.07
CA ARG A 47 3.54 0.63 -2.95
C ARG A 47 3.38 1.54 -4.16
N ASN A 48 3.55 1.00 -5.37
CA ASN A 48 3.41 1.77 -6.61
C ASN A 48 2.01 2.39 -6.71
N TRP A 49 0.96 1.69 -6.29
CA TRP A 49 -0.38 2.25 -6.25
C TRP A 49 -0.49 3.45 -5.32
N LEU A 50 0.11 3.38 -4.12
CA LEU A 50 0.15 4.51 -3.18
C LEU A 50 0.95 5.70 -3.72
N GLU A 51 2.09 5.45 -4.36
CA GLU A 51 2.91 6.50 -4.99
C GLU A 51 2.17 7.17 -6.16
N ASN A 52 1.45 6.41 -6.99
CA ASN A 52 0.57 6.96 -8.03
C ASN A 52 -0.56 7.82 -7.43
N LYS A 53 -1.22 7.33 -6.36
CA LYS A 53 -2.31 8.06 -5.67
C LYS A 53 -1.84 9.35 -5.02
N ALA A 54 -0.62 9.38 -4.51
CA ALA A 54 0.02 10.57 -3.97
C ALA A 54 0.51 11.55 -5.05
N GLY A 55 0.33 11.24 -6.34
CA GLY A 55 0.79 12.08 -7.46
C GLY A 55 2.31 12.06 -7.65
N MET A 56 3.00 11.08 -7.09
CA MET A 56 4.47 11.01 -7.09
C MET A 56 5.06 10.36 -8.34
N ASN A 57 4.22 9.70 -9.14
CA ASN A 57 4.62 8.98 -10.34
C ASN A 57 4.21 9.78 -11.59
N SER A 58 4.61 11.06 -11.63
CA SER A 58 4.46 11.97 -12.78
C SER A 58 5.74 12.02 -13.61
#